data_AF-K0ZUK7-F1
#
_entry.id   AF-K0ZUK7-F1
#
_cell.length_a   1.000
_cell.length_b   1.000
_cell.length_c   1.000
_cell.angle_alpha   90.00
_cell.angle_beta   90.00
_cell.angle_gamma   90.00
#
_symmetry.space_group_name_H-M   'P 1'
#
loop_
_entity.id
_entity.type
_entity.pdbx_description
1 polymer ?
#
loop_
_entity_poly.entity_id
_entity_poly.type
_entity_poly.pdbx_seq_one_letter_code
_entity_poly.pdbx_strand_id
1 'polypeptide(L)'
;STSHSAGENARSSELPSSGTMVFTGKSPIMDQPSSTGQVIDYYYAGESVSYDQVLEKDGYKWLGYLSYSGSRRYVKYEKLSNTENGWKKEGGSWYYQENGKLATGWKKVNSNWYHLKENGAMSTGWIKDGSHWYYLKASGEMQTGWLKDKGTWYYLEESGRMKASQWFQVSGKHYYVDASGALAVNTIIDGYRLDRNGVRIGSVS
;
A
#
# COMPACT_ATOMS: atom_id res chain seq x y z
N SER A 1 23.97 -28.32 -43.32
CA SER A 1 24.54 -28.05 -41.99
C SER A 1 24.17 -26.63 -41.61
N THR A 2 23.19 -26.48 -40.71
CA THR A 2 23.34 -25.89 -39.35
C THR A 2 23.62 -24.38 -39.38
N SER A 3 22.96 -23.50 -38.65
CA SER A 3 21.91 -23.58 -37.62
C SER A 3 21.70 -22.16 -37.08
N HIS A 4 20.43 -21.75 -36.90
CA HIS A 4 19.84 -21.02 -35.76
C HIS A 4 20.70 -20.10 -34.88
N SER A 5 20.19 -18.89 -34.65
CA SER A 5 19.84 -18.33 -33.31
C SER A 5 19.38 -16.88 -33.51
N ALA A 6 18.09 -16.55 -33.54
CA ALA A 6 17.14 -16.51 -32.41
C ALA A 6 17.61 -15.61 -31.26
N GLY A 7 16.79 -14.59 -30.98
CA GLY A 7 16.92 -13.65 -29.88
C GLY A 7 15.84 -12.59 -29.94
N GLU A 8 14.60 -12.98 -30.28
CA GLU A 8 13.45 -12.08 -30.15
C GLU A 8 13.06 -11.98 -28.68
N ASN A 9 13.12 -10.74 -28.23
CA ASN A 9 12.86 -10.24 -26.91
C ASN A 9 11.35 -10.36 -26.63
N ALA A 10 10.92 -11.42 -25.95
CA ALA A 10 9.53 -11.58 -25.51
C ALA A 10 9.25 -10.57 -24.37
N ARG A 11 8.95 -9.33 -24.73
CA ARG A 11 8.24 -8.39 -23.85
C ARG A 11 6.86 -8.99 -23.58
N SER A 12 6.53 -9.21 -22.31
CA SER A 12 5.14 -9.38 -21.89
C SER A 12 4.37 -8.10 -22.24
N SER A 13 3.68 -8.09 -23.38
CA SER A 13 2.78 -6.98 -23.71
C SER A 13 1.63 -7.01 -22.71
N GLU A 14 1.47 -5.94 -21.93
CA GLU A 14 0.31 -5.77 -21.06
C GLU A 14 -0.98 -5.94 -21.88
N LEU A 15 -1.91 -6.76 -21.39
CA LEU A 15 -3.19 -7.01 -22.06
C LEU A 15 -3.98 -5.68 -22.15
N PRO A 16 -4.47 -5.27 -23.33
CA PRO A 16 -5.23 -4.03 -23.46
C PRO A 16 -6.55 -4.11 -22.66
N SER A 17 -7.07 -2.95 -22.23
CA SER A 17 -8.28 -2.86 -21.39
C SER A 17 -9.56 -3.39 -22.05
N SER A 18 -9.56 -3.51 -23.39
CA SER A 18 -10.60 -4.12 -24.21
C SER A 18 -9.98 -4.75 -25.46
N GLY A 19 -10.72 -5.66 -26.11
CA GLY A 19 -10.27 -6.31 -27.34
C GLY A 19 -10.98 -7.63 -27.60
N THR A 20 -10.44 -8.42 -28.53
CA THR A 20 -10.87 -9.80 -28.78
C THR A 20 -9.80 -10.75 -28.26
N MET A 21 -10.20 -11.68 -27.40
CA MET A 21 -9.33 -12.74 -26.90
C MET A 21 -9.69 -14.06 -27.56
N VAL A 22 -8.71 -14.79 -28.07
CA VAL A 22 -8.85 -16.17 -28.55
C VAL A 22 -8.24 -17.11 -27.52
N PHE A 23 -9.01 -18.08 -27.05
CA PHE A 23 -8.57 -19.02 -26.02
C PHE A 23 -7.76 -20.16 -26.63
N THR A 24 -6.69 -20.55 -25.94
CA THR A 24 -5.83 -21.69 -26.35
C THR A 24 -6.16 -22.98 -25.59
N GLY A 25 -7.11 -22.92 -24.65
CA GLY A 25 -7.50 -24.04 -23.79
C GLY A 25 -8.83 -23.77 -23.10
N LYS A 26 -9.24 -24.67 -22.20
CA LYS A 26 -10.49 -24.57 -21.46
C LYS A 26 -10.43 -23.45 -20.41
N SER A 27 -11.33 -22.48 -20.50
CA SER A 27 -11.42 -21.34 -19.58
C SER A 27 -12.83 -21.16 -19.03
N PRO A 28 -13.05 -21.12 -17.70
CA PRO A 28 -14.39 -20.98 -17.13
C PRO A 28 -14.94 -19.57 -17.31
N ILE A 29 -16.23 -19.51 -17.65
CA ILE A 29 -17.07 -18.31 -17.66
C ILE A 29 -17.80 -18.28 -16.31
N MET A 30 -17.67 -17.17 -15.59
CA MET A 30 -18.20 -16.97 -14.25
C MET A 30 -19.24 -15.85 -14.23
N ASP A 31 -20.13 -15.89 -13.24
CA ASP A 31 -21.08 -14.82 -12.92
C ASP A 31 -20.42 -13.58 -12.30
N GLN A 32 -19.28 -13.76 -11.64
CA GLN A 32 -18.48 -12.71 -11.00
C GLN A 32 -16.97 -13.01 -11.16
N PRO A 33 -16.08 -12.00 -11.07
CA PRO A 33 -14.64 -12.18 -11.21
C PRO A 33 -14.05 -12.75 -9.91
N SER A 34 -14.38 -13.99 -9.58
CA SER A 34 -13.91 -14.66 -8.37
C SER A 34 -13.76 -16.16 -8.59
N SER A 35 -12.73 -16.75 -7.96
CA SER A 35 -12.54 -18.21 -8.00
C SER A 35 -13.64 -19.00 -7.28
N THR A 36 -14.46 -18.35 -6.46
CA THR A 36 -15.61 -18.97 -5.77
C THR A 36 -16.95 -18.57 -6.41
N GLY A 37 -16.94 -17.89 -7.56
CA GLY A 37 -18.16 -17.57 -8.31
C GLY A 37 -18.84 -18.81 -8.89
N GLN A 38 -20.06 -18.66 -9.38
CA GLN A 38 -20.75 -19.72 -10.10
C GLN A 38 -20.17 -19.84 -11.51
N VAL A 39 -19.77 -21.06 -11.89
CA VAL A 39 -19.44 -21.37 -13.28
C VAL A 39 -20.74 -21.40 -14.09
N ILE A 40 -20.82 -20.53 -15.09
CA ILE A 40 -21.95 -20.44 -16.01
C ILE A 40 -21.73 -21.35 -17.21
N ASP A 41 -20.52 -21.32 -17.78
CA ASP A 41 -20.14 -22.12 -18.95
C ASP A 41 -18.60 -22.11 -19.12
N TYR A 42 -18.09 -22.57 -20.26
CA TYR A 42 -16.66 -22.58 -20.60
C TYR A 42 -16.42 -22.11 -22.03
N TYR A 43 -15.30 -21.42 -22.21
CA TYR A 43 -14.65 -21.32 -23.51
C TYR A 43 -13.67 -22.48 -23.70
N TYR A 44 -13.46 -22.90 -24.94
CA TYR A 44 -12.53 -23.92 -25.38
C TYR A 44 -11.49 -23.36 -26.36
N ALA A 45 -10.48 -24.17 -26.66
CA ALA A 45 -9.41 -23.79 -27.58
C ALA A 45 -9.98 -23.42 -28.97
N GLY A 46 -9.56 -22.27 -29.49
CA GLY A 46 -10.01 -21.70 -30.76
C GLY A 46 -11.24 -20.78 -30.67
N GLU A 47 -11.97 -20.79 -29.56
CA GLU A 47 -13.08 -19.87 -29.35
C GLU A 47 -12.60 -18.49 -28.93
N SER A 48 -13.46 -17.48 -29.10
CA SER A 48 -13.09 -16.09 -28.80
C SER A 48 -14.18 -15.31 -28.10
N VAL A 49 -13.78 -14.28 -27.36
CA VAL A 49 -14.68 -13.30 -26.76
C VAL A 49 -14.19 -11.88 -27.01
N SER A 50 -15.11 -10.98 -27.34
CA SER A 50 -14.85 -9.54 -27.28
C SER A 50 -15.13 -9.04 -25.87
N TYR A 51 -14.09 -8.54 -25.20
CA TYR A 51 -14.14 -8.06 -23.84
C TYR A 51 -13.96 -6.52 -23.80
N ASP A 52 -14.56 -5.90 -22.80
CA ASP A 52 -14.56 -4.45 -22.57
C ASP A 52 -13.97 -4.06 -21.20
N GLN A 53 -13.57 -5.05 -20.38
CA GLN A 53 -12.96 -4.85 -19.07
C GLN A 53 -11.89 -5.91 -18.78
N VAL A 54 -10.82 -5.50 -18.09
CA VAL A 54 -9.82 -6.38 -17.48
C VAL A 54 -9.77 -6.10 -15.97
N LEU A 55 -9.94 -7.13 -15.15
CA LEU A 55 -9.91 -7.01 -13.68
C LEU A 55 -8.87 -7.96 -13.09
N GLU A 56 -8.15 -7.53 -12.06
CA GLU A 56 -7.26 -8.38 -11.27
C GLU A 56 -7.93 -8.71 -9.93
N LYS A 57 -8.26 -9.98 -9.71
CA LYS A 57 -8.91 -10.44 -8.48
C LYS A 57 -8.62 -11.92 -8.23
N ASP A 58 -8.45 -12.30 -6.95
CA ASP A 58 -8.20 -13.67 -6.50
C ASP A 58 -7.00 -14.36 -7.18
N GLY A 59 -5.98 -13.59 -7.58
CA GLY A 59 -4.78 -14.13 -8.24
C GLY A 59 -4.93 -14.41 -9.74
N TYR A 60 -5.94 -13.83 -10.40
CA TYR A 60 -6.17 -13.98 -11.84
C TYR A 60 -6.51 -12.65 -12.49
N LYS A 61 -6.19 -12.53 -13.79
CA LYS A 61 -6.86 -11.57 -14.66
C LYS A 61 -8.18 -12.16 -15.18
N TRP A 62 -9.21 -11.34 -15.11
CA TRP A 62 -10.56 -11.63 -15.56
C TRP A 62 -10.93 -10.73 -16.73
N LEU A 63 -11.46 -11.32 -17.80
CA LEU A 63 -12.00 -10.57 -18.94
C LEU A 63 -13.50 -10.41 -18.75
N GLY A 64 -13.95 -9.17 -18.55
CA GLY A 64 -15.36 -8.83 -18.47
C GLY A 64 -15.96 -8.61 -19.86
N TYR A 65 -17.14 -9.16 -20.10
CA TYR A 65 -17.90 -8.95 -21.33
C TYR A 65 -19.41 -9.01 -21.10
N LEU A 66 -20.20 -8.47 -22.03
CA LEU A 66 -21.64 -8.67 -22.07
C LEU A 66 -21.95 -9.89 -22.94
N SER A 67 -22.66 -10.85 -22.37
CA SER A 67 -23.21 -11.98 -23.14
C SER A 67 -24.30 -11.52 -24.12
N TYR A 68 -24.70 -12.40 -25.03
CA TYR A 68 -25.78 -12.11 -26.00
C TYR A 68 -27.10 -11.67 -25.34
N SER A 69 -27.40 -12.18 -24.13
CA SER A 69 -28.58 -11.79 -23.36
C SER A 69 -28.40 -10.48 -22.57
N GLY A 70 -27.29 -9.76 -22.76
CA GLY A 70 -26.96 -8.53 -22.04
C GLY A 70 -26.47 -8.75 -20.60
N SER A 71 -26.33 -10.00 -20.14
CA SER A 71 -25.79 -10.28 -18.80
C SER A 71 -24.28 -10.12 -18.77
N ARG A 72 -23.75 -9.45 -17.74
CA ARG A 72 -22.31 -9.33 -17.47
C ARG A 72 -21.73 -10.70 -17.08
N ARG A 73 -20.62 -11.08 -17.71
CA ARG A 73 -19.89 -12.33 -17.49
C ARG A 73 -18.39 -12.06 -17.41
N TYR A 74 -17.67 -12.99 -16.80
CA TYR A 74 -16.24 -12.88 -16.56
C TYR A 74 -15.54 -14.18 -16.95
N VAL A 75 -14.55 -14.12 -17.84
CA VAL A 75 -13.73 -15.28 -18.17
C VAL A 75 -12.43 -15.24 -17.40
N LYS A 76 -12.07 -16.36 -16.77
CA LYS A 76 -10.75 -16.51 -16.16
C LYS A 76 -9.70 -16.63 -17.27
N TYR A 77 -8.82 -15.65 -17.39
CA TYR A 77 -7.86 -15.58 -18.50
C TYR A 77 -6.49 -16.11 -18.11
N GLU A 78 -5.72 -15.35 -17.35
CA GLU A 78 -4.38 -15.77 -16.91
C GLU A 78 -4.32 -15.82 -15.39
N LYS A 79 -3.67 -16.86 -14.87
CA LYS A 79 -3.22 -16.85 -13.49
C LYS A 79 -2.16 -15.76 -13.40
N LEU A 80 -2.36 -14.79 -12.52
CA LEU A 80 -1.29 -13.89 -12.14
C LEU A 80 -0.19 -14.81 -11.62
N SER A 81 1.00 -14.76 -12.22
CA SER A 81 2.13 -15.54 -11.73
C SER A 81 2.20 -15.30 -10.23
N ASN A 82 1.96 -16.35 -9.42
CA ASN A 82 2.03 -16.29 -7.97
C ASN A 82 3.47 -15.95 -7.60
N THR A 83 3.79 -14.67 -7.67
CA THR A 83 4.91 -14.06 -7.01
C THR A 83 4.32 -13.74 -5.67
N GLU A 84 4.72 -14.52 -4.68
CA GLU A 84 4.20 -14.50 -3.31
C GLU A 84 3.89 -13.07 -2.88
N ASN A 85 2.62 -12.79 -2.58
CA ASN A 85 2.28 -11.51 -1.98
C ASN A 85 2.86 -11.49 -0.58
N GLY A 86 3.55 -10.41 -0.24
CA GLY A 86 4.12 -10.26 1.09
C GLY A 86 5.48 -9.63 1.12
N TRP A 87 6.09 -9.75 2.29
CA TRP A 87 7.40 -9.18 2.57
C TRP A 87 8.51 -10.03 1.99
N LYS A 88 9.40 -9.37 1.24
CA LYS A 88 10.61 -9.96 0.68
C LYS A 88 11.81 -9.17 1.14
N LYS A 89 12.88 -9.86 1.54
CA LYS A 89 14.15 -9.21 1.93
C LYS A 89 15.20 -9.43 0.87
N GLU A 90 15.72 -8.35 0.29
CA GLU A 90 16.74 -8.39 -0.77
C GLU A 90 17.76 -7.28 -0.54
N GLY A 91 19.06 -7.58 -0.71
CA GLY A 91 20.12 -6.57 -0.56
C GLY A 91 20.12 -5.85 0.80
N GLY A 92 19.63 -6.52 1.86
CA GLY A 92 19.48 -5.94 3.20
C GLY A 92 18.23 -5.07 3.41
N SER A 93 17.45 -4.79 2.36
CA SER A 93 16.21 -4.01 2.42
C SER A 93 14.98 -4.91 2.37
N TRP A 94 13.90 -4.46 2.99
CA TRP A 94 12.59 -5.10 2.89
C TRP A 94 11.77 -4.46 1.78
N TYR A 95 10.98 -5.27 1.10
CA TYR A 95 10.08 -4.90 0.01
C TYR A 95 8.75 -5.58 0.25
N TYR A 96 7.66 -4.98 -0.21
CA TYR A 96 6.35 -5.64 -0.23
C TYR A 96 5.93 -5.87 -1.68
N GLN A 97 5.59 -7.11 -2.02
CA GLN A 97 5.16 -7.49 -3.35
C GLN A 97 3.66 -7.80 -3.36
N GLU A 98 2.96 -7.36 -4.41
CA GLU A 98 1.56 -7.67 -4.66
C GLU A 98 1.34 -7.91 -6.15
N ASN A 99 0.84 -9.10 -6.53
CA ASN A 99 0.58 -9.50 -7.90
C ASN A 99 1.80 -9.33 -8.83
N GLY A 100 2.99 -9.65 -8.32
CA GLY A 100 4.23 -9.51 -9.08
C GLY A 100 4.83 -8.12 -9.13
N LYS A 101 4.15 -7.09 -8.59
CA LYS A 101 4.63 -5.70 -8.58
C LYS A 101 5.10 -5.31 -7.18
N LEU A 102 6.17 -4.50 -7.11
CA LEU A 102 6.60 -3.90 -5.84
C LEU A 102 5.61 -2.81 -5.43
N ALA A 103 5.20 -2.81 -4.16
CA ALA A 103 4.44 -1.72 -3.58
C ALA A 103 5.34 -0.51 -3.34
N THR A 104 4.77 0.68 -3.52
CA THR A 104 5.39 1.98 -3.26
C THR A 104 4.42 2.86 -2.48
N GLY A 105 4.94 3.83 -1.73
CA GLY A 105 4.13 4.70 -0.87
C GLY A 105 3.55 3.97 0.34
N TRP A 106 2.42 4.46 0.84
CA TRP A 106 1.76 3.89 2.02
C TRP A 106 1.07 2.56 1.72
N LYS A 107 1.38 1.53 2.51
CA LYS A 107 0.76 0.21 2.43
C LYS A 107 0.31 -0.25 3.80
N LYS A 108 -0.95 -0.70 3.89
CA LYS A 108 -1.49 -1.34 5.09
C LYS A 108 -1.35 -2.86 4.96
N VAL A 109 -0.72 -3.49 5.97
CA VAL A 109 -0.51 -4.94 6.05
C VAL A 109 -0.81 -5.39 7.47
N ASN A 110 -1.73 -6.36 7.65
CA ASN A 110 -2.13 -6.90 8.95
C ASN A 110 -2.42 -5.81 10.00
N SER A 111 -3.24 -4.82 9.62
CA SER A 111 -3.61 -3.64 10.42
C SER A 111 -2.52 -2.59 10.67
N ASN A 112 -1.26 -2.87 10.34
CA ASN A 112 -0.16 -1.92 10.49
C ASN A 112 0.10 -1.18 9.17
N TRP A 113 0.41 0.12 9.27
CA TRP A 113 0.84 0.93 8.13
C TRP A 113 2.36 0.87 7.97
N TYR A 114 2.80 0.83 6.72
CA TYR A 114 4.19 0.88 6.31
C TYR A 114 4.33 1.89 5.19
N HIS A 115 5.54 2.39 4.97
CA HIS A 115 5.86 3.23 3.83
C HIS A 115 6.97 2.59 3.02
N LEU A 116 6.78 2.48 1.71
CA LEU A 116 7.74 1.96 0.75
C LEU A 116 8.24 3.13 -0.11
N LYS A 117 9.54 3.27 -0.28
CA LYS A 117 10.15 4.29 -1.15
C LYS A 117 9.76 4.03 -2.61
N GLU A 118 10.04 4.97 -3.50
CA GLU A 118 9.76 4.83 -4.94
C GLU A 118 10.44 3.59 -5.57
N ASN A 119 11.61 3.20 -5.05
CA ASN A 119 12.30 1.98 -5.47
C ASN A 119 11.79 0.70 -4.78
N GLY A 120 10.67 0.78 -4.05
CA GLY A 120 10.03 -0.31 -3.32
C GLY A 120 10.65 -0.64 -1.96
N ALA A 121 11.81 -0.07 -1.61
CA ALA A 121 12.46 -0.38 -0.35
C ALA A 121 11.69 0.23 0.83
N MET A 122 11.47 -0.54 1.88
CA MET A 122 10.77 -0.13 3.09
C MET A 122 11.50 1.02 3.79
N SER A 123 10.75 2.05 4.16
CA SER A 123 11.23 3.16 4.97
C SER A 123 11.29 2.80 6.45
N THR A 124 12.27 3.37 7.15
CA THR A 124 12.41 3.32 8.62
C THR A 124 12.84 4.71 9.10
N GLY A 125 12.50 5.06 10.34
CA GLY A 125 12.78 6.36 10.93
C GLY A 125 11.82 7.45 10.44
N TRP A 126 12.26 8.70 10.53
CA TRP A 126 11.48 9.85 10.07
C TRP A 126 11.33 9.87 8.56
N ILE A 127 10.10 10.07 8.09
CA ILE A 127 9.81 10.40 6.69
C ILE A 127 8.94 11.64 6.63
N LYS A 128 9.07 12.38 5.54
CA LYS A 128 8.18 13.48 5.19
C LYS A 128 7.36 13.08 3.98
N ASP A 129 6.05 13.13 4.11
CA ASP A 129 5.11 12.89 3.01
C ASP A 129 4.17 14.10 2.89
N GLY A 130 4.24 14.78 1.75
CA GLY A 130 3.70 16.12 1.57
C GLY A 130 4.21 17.12 2.62
N SER A 131 3.29 17.72 3.37
CA SER A 131 3.58 18.69 4.44
C SER A 131 3.76 18.06 5.83
N HIS A 132 3.61 16.74 5.97
CA HIS A 132 3.55 16.09 7.27
C HIS A 132 4.75 15.16 7.49
N TRP A 133 5.19 15.08 8.75
CA TRP A 133 6.19 14.12 9.19
C TRP A 133 5.54 12.90 9.82
N TYR A 134 6.16 11.75 9.61
CA TYR A 134 5.76 10.46 10.15
C TYR A 134 7.00 9.74 10.65
N TYR A 135 6.82 8.77 11.54
CA TYR A 135 7.90 7.92 12.01
C TYR A 135 7.58 6.45 11.78
N LEU A 136 8.49 5.73 11.14
CA LEU A 136 8.41 4.28 10.95
C LEU A 136 9.39 3.63 11.93
N LYS A 137 8.91 2.67 12.72
CA LYS A 137 9.75 1.88 13.63
C LYS A 137 10.83 1.11 12.85
N ALA A 138 11.78 0.52 13.55
CA ALA A 138 12.79 -0.35 12.92
C ALA A 138 12.16 -1.55 12.19
N SER A 139 10.99 -2.02 12.64
CA SER A 139 10.17 -3.04 11.96
C SER A 139 9.45 -2.53 10.71
N GLY A 140 9.52 -1.23 10.42
CA GLY A 140 8.81 -0.56 9.33
C GLY A 140 7.39 -0.10 9.67
N GLU A 141 6.82 -0.58 10.78
CA GLU A 141 5.48 -0.17 11.22
C GLU A 141 5.44 1.32 11.56
N MET A 142 4.41 2.00 11.11
CA MET A 142 4.15 3.40 11.46
C MET A 142 3.90 3.54 12.96
N GLN A 143 4.59 4.49 13.58
CA GLN A 143 4.42 4.86 14.98
C GLN A 143 3.25 5.84 15.11
N THR A 144 2.46 5.65 16.17
CA THR A 144 1.46 6.60 16.66
C THR A 144 1.70 6.86 18.14
N GLY A 145 1.13 7.96 18.66
CA GLY A 145 1.28 8.39 20.04
C GLY A 145 2.67 8.96 20.35
N TRP A 146 3.10 8.79 21.59
CA TRP A 146 4.38 9.32 22.07
C TRP A 146 5.58 8.62 21.44
N LEU A 147 6.55 9.40 21.00
CA LEU A 147 7.83 8.91 20.48
C LEU A 147 8.97 9.66 21.16
N LYS A 148 9.96 8.92 21.69
CA LYS A 148 11.22 9.48 22.13
C LYS A 148 12.30 9.13 21.13
N ASP A 149 12.82 10.12 20.42
CA ASP A 149 13.92 9.95 19.47
C ASP A 149 15.09 10.82 19.89
N LYS A 150 16.26 10.20 20.05
CA LYS A 150 17.54 10.84 20.46
C LYS A 150 17.43 11.81 21.66
N GLY A 151 16.56 11.51 22.61
CA GLY A 151 16.36 12.30 23.83
C GLY A 151 15.22 13.31 23.75
N THR A 152 14.70 13.60 22.56
CA THR A 152 13.58 14.52 22.33
C THR A 152 12.27 13.75 22.24
N TRP A 153 11.22 14.29 22.86
CA TRP A 153 9.87 13.73 22.77
C TRP A 153 9.08 14.40 21.64
N TYR A 154 8.29 13.59 20.94
CA TYR A 154 7.39 13.96 19.86
C TYR A 154 6.04 13.29 20.09
N TYR A 155 4.99 13.82 19.46
CA TYR A 155 3.67 13.19 19.45
C TYR A 155 3.16 12.99 18.03
N LEU A 156 2.86 11.74 17.69
CA LEU A 156 2.28 11.33 16.41
C LEU A 156 0.79 11.07 16.62
N GLU A 157 -0.06 11.65 15.79
CA GLU A 157 -1.50 11.42 15.82
C GLU A 157 -1.85 9.98 15.41
N GLU A 158 -3.11 9.57 15.55
CA GLU A 158 -3.56 8.23 15.12
C GLU A 158 -3.35 8.00 13.62
N SER A 159 -3.39 9.07 12.83
CA SER A 159 -3.06 9.06 11.40
C SER A 159 -1.55 8.91 11.13
N GLY A 160 -0.71 8.91 12.17
CA GLY A 160 0.75 8.89 12.10
C GLY A 160 1.40 10.26 11.91
N ARG A 161 0.61 11.31 11.66
CA ARG A 161 1.13 12.67 11.45
C ARG A 161 1.73 13.22 12.74
N MET A 162 2.92 13.79 12.64
CA MET A 162 3.56 14.48 13.75
C MET A 162 2.85 15.81 14.02
N LYS A 163 2.52 16.06 15.29
CA LYS A 163 2.10 17.40 15.73
C LYS A 163 3.28 18.36 15.72
N ALA A 164 3.03 19.59 15.28
CA ALA A 164 4.00 20.68 15.30
C ALA A 164 3.29 22.03 15.54
N SER A 165 3.99 22.97 16.15
CA SER A 165 3.56 24.35 16.44
C SER A 165 2.18 24.45 17.09
N GLN A 166 1.89 23.62 18.09
CA GLN A 166 0.54 23.58 18.68
C GLN A 166 0.49 23.06 20.11
N TRP A 167 -0.52 23.52 20.83
CA TRP A 167 -1.02 22.88 22.04
C TRP A 167 -1.86 21.66 21.70
N PHE A 168 -1.78 20.63 22.52
CA PHE A 168 -2.63 19.45 22.44
C PHE A 168 -2.84 18.81 23.81
N GLN A 169 -3.86 17.95 23.91
CA GLN A 169 -4.21 17.27 25.16
C GLN A 169 -4.08 15.76 25.00
N VAL A 170 -3.50 15.10 26.00
CA VAL A 170 -3.43 13.63 26.10
C VAL A 170 -3.78 13.23 27.54
N SER A 171 -4.82 12.42 27.70
CA SER A 171 -5.28 11.92 29.02
C SER A 171 -5.47 13.04 30.05
N GLY A 172 -6.15 14.12 29.66
CA GLY A 172 -6.43 15.25 30.55
C GLY A 172 -5.31 16.29 30.66
N LYS A 173 -4.07 15.95 30.29
CA LYS A 173 -2.89 16.81 30.42
C LYS A 173 -2.63 17.60 29.14
N HIS A 174 -2.20 18.85 29.29
CA HIS A 174 -1.90 19.74 28.15
C HIS A 174 -0.39 19.80 27.91
N TYR A 175 -0.01 19.76 26.64
CA TYR A 175 1.37 19.75 26.14
C TYR A 175 1.50 20.70 24.97
N TYR A 176 2.72 21.17 24.71
CA TYR A 176 3.04 21.98 23.54
C TYR A 176 4.23 21.38 22.79
N VAL A 177 4.15 21.32 21.47
CA VAL A 177 5.25 20.98 20.58
C VAL A 177 5.59 22.16 19.69
N ASP A 178 6.89 22.42 19.50
CA ASP A 178 7.38 23.51 18.67
C ASP A 178 7.28 23.22 17.17
N ALA A 179 7.82 24.11 16.33
CA ALA A 179 7.79 23.96 14.87
C ALA A 179 8.55 22.75 14.33
N SER A 180 9.50 22.22 15.09
CA SER A 180 10.19 20.96 14.79
C SER A 180 9.43 19.72 15.28
N GLY A 181 8.34 19.92 16.03
CA GLY A 181 7.58 18.87 16.70
C GLY A 181 8.15 18.45 18.05
N ALA A 182 9.23 19.09 18.51
CA ALA A 182 9.84 18.78 19.78
C ALA A 182 8.95 19.25 20.94
N LEU A 183 8.75 18.36 21.93
CA LEU A 183 8.01 18.66 23.14
C LEU A 183 8.73 19.74 23.96
N ALA A 184 8.02 20.83 24.23
CA ALA A 184 8.49 21.86 25.15
C ALA A 184 8.47 21.33 26.59
N VAL A 185 9.60 21.46 27.30
CA VAL A 185 9.76 21.02 28.70
C VAL A 185 10.49 22.10 29.50
N ASN A 186 10.21 22.19 30.81
CA ASN A 186 10.84 23.14 31.73
C ASN A 186 10.86 24.59 31.20
N THR A 187 9.76 25.02 30.58
CA THR A 187 9.70 26.32 29.90
C THR A 187 8.33 26.96 30.08
N ILE A 188 8.16 28.17 29.53
CA ILE A 188 6.90 28.90 29.48
C ILE A 188 6.51 29.07 28.02
N ILE A 189 5.29 28.66 27.67
CA ILE A 189 4.69 28.88 26.34
C ILE A 189 3.35 29.59 26.54
N ASP A 190 3.11 30.67 25.83
CA ASP A 190 1.84 31.44 25.88
C ASP A 190 1.39 31.79 27.31
N GLY A 191 2.35 32.12 28.20
CA GLY A 191 2.08 32.45 29.60
C GLY A 191 1.81 31.23 30.51
N TYR A 192 1.98 30.00 30.04
CA TYR A 192 1.80 28.79 30.85
C TYR A 192 3.14 28.09 31.14
N ARG A 193 3.36 27.66 32.38
CA ARG A 193 4.53 26.87 32.80
C ARG A 193 4.36 25.39 32.45
N LEU A 194 5.37 24.80 31.84
CA LEU A 194 5.48 23.37 31.55
C LEU A 194 6.58 22.74 32.41
N ASP A 195 6.30 21.59 33.01
CA ASP A 195 7.26 20.84 33.83
C ASP A 195 8.28 20.04 32.99
N ARG A 196 9.12 19.23 33.65
CA ARG A 196 10.14 18.39 33.00
C ARG A 196 9.58 17.31 32.08
N ASN A 197 8.29 17.01 32.17
CA ASN A 197 7.57 16.07 31.33
C ASN A 197 6.74 16.79 30.26
N GLY A 198 6.84 18.12 30.16
CA GLY A 198 6.09 18.96 29.23
C GLY A 198 4.63 19.17 29.62
N VAL A 199 4.24 18.79 30.84
CA VAL A 199 2.88 18.95 31.33
C VAL A 199 2.68 20.40 31.77
N ARG A 200 1.61 21.05 31.28
CA ARG A 200 1.18 22.35 31.78
C ARG A 200 0.78 22.27 33.25
N ILE A 201 1.45 23.03 34.11
CA ILE A 201 1.24 23.02 35.57
C ILE A 201 0.65 24.31 36.15
N GLY A 202 0.52 25.38 35.36
CA GLY A 202 -0.09 26.63 35.80
C GLY A 202 0.18 27.79 34.83
N SER A 203 -0.47 28.93 35.06
CA SER A 203 -0.18 30.19 34.37
C SER A 203 0.87 31.00 35.13
N VAL A 204 1.59 31.85 34.41
CA VAL A 204 2.44 32.90 34.97
C VAL A 204 1.59 34.16 35.05
N SER A 205 1.45 34.73 36.24
CA SER A 205 0.82 36.03 36.50
C SER A 205 1.73 37.18 36.13
#